data_AF-A0A527HMG6-F1
#
_entry.id   AF-A0A527HMG6-F1
#
_cell.length_a   1.000
_cell.length_b   1.000
_cell.length_c   1.000
_cell.angle_alpha   90.00
_cell.angle_beta   90.00
_cell.angle_gamma   90.00
#
_symmetry.space_group_name_H-M   'P 1'
#
loop_
_entity.id
_entity.type
_entity.pdbx_description
1 polymer ?
#
loop_
_entity_poly.entity_id
_entity_poly.type
_entity_poly.pdbx_seq_one_letter_code
_entity_poly.pdbx_strand_id
1 'polypeptide(L)'
;MQPDWYPAWRDEAIEQLKAKNARSNKEFRLGDCSRYDYDLTAGTLLFSQDRVAKVVTEIQIVGSTSTEAGNWLWAWANSSLPSELLSDAKLVRSFGEQNGIDELAQAYATDADNALEVVGWELSAVMARICNGLGIYRCPNREDGGGFYLMLKSINWAS
;
A
#
# COMPACT_ATOMS: atom_id res chain seq x y z
N MET A 1 -16.39 15.41 -11.53
CA MET A 1 -15.68 14.93 -12.72
C MET A 1 -14.21 14.98 -12.39
N GLN A 2 -13.53 13.84 -12.44
CA GLN A 2 -12.10 13.78 -12.12
C GLN A 2 -11.27 14.62 -13.10
N PRO A 3 -10.11 15.16 -12.69
CA PRO A 3 -9.25 15.93 -13.58
C PRO A 3 -8.68 15.08 -14.73
N ASP A 4 -8.63 15.65 -15.94
CA ASP A 4 -8.15 14.95 -17.14
C ASP A 4 -6.69 14.50 -17.07
N TRP A 5 -5.87 15.16 -16.25
CA TRP A 5 -4.45 14.82 -16.06
C TRP A 5 -4.25 13.57 -15.17
N TYR A 6 -5.25 13.23 -14.35
CA TYR A 6 -5.08 12.27 -13.27
C TYR A 6 -4.77 10.84 -13.74
N PRO A 7 -5.43 10.29 -14.79
CA PRO A 7 -5.10 8.95 -15.29
C PRO A 7 -3.62 8.82 -15.71
N ALA A 8 -3.11 9.74 -16.51
CA ALA A 8 -1.71 9.72 -16.95
C ALA A 8 -0.74 9.86 -15.76
N TRP A 9 -1.09 10.70 -14.79
CA TRP A 9 -0.30 10.88 -13.57
C TRP A 9 -0.33 9.61 -12.68
N ARG A 10 -1.44 8.87 -12.64
CA ARG A 10 -1.54 7.58 -11.96
C ARG A 10 -0.70 6.51 -12.64
N ASP A 11 -0.72 6.44 -13.97
CA ASP A 11 0.10 5.50 -14.75
C ASP A 11 1.59 5.70 -14.48
N GLU A 12 2.05 6.95 -14.46
CA GLU A 12 3.42 7.27 -14.05
C GLU A 12 3.73 6.83 -12.60
N ALA A 13 2.78 6.96 -11.68
CA ALA A 13 2.95 6.51 -10.30
C ALA A 13 3.14 4.98 -10.23
N ILE A 14 2.40 4.24 -11.05
CA ILE A 14 2.52 2.78 -11.17
C ILE A 14 3.91 2.40 -11.69
N GLU A 15 4.41 3.06 -12.73
CA GLU A 15 5.76 2.80 -13.25
C GLU A 15 6.86 3.14 -12.23
N GLN A 16 6.72 4.26 -11.51
CA GLN A 16 7.61 4.61 -10.41
C GLN A 16 7.58 3.55 -9.30
N LEU A 17 6.39 3.04 -8.94
CA LEU A 17 6.25 2.00 -7.93
C LEU A 17 6.92 0.69 -8.39
N LYS A 18 6.74 0.28 -9.64
CA LYS A 18 7.42 -0.91 -10.21
C LYS A 18 8.93 -0.79 -10.06
N ALA A 19 9.51 0.37 -10.42
CA ALA A 19 10.93 0.61 -10.26
C ALA A 19 11.39 0.59 -8.79
N LYS A 20 10.63 1.22 -7.89
CA LYS A 20 10.89 1.23 -6.44
C LYS A 20 10.86 -0.18 -5.84
N ASN A 21 9.83 -0.96 -6.14
CA ASN A 21 9.71 -2.34 -5.68
C ASN A 21 10.84 -3.23 -6.23
N ALA A 22 11.19 -3.09 -7.51
CA ALA A 22 12.29 -3.84 -8.12
C ALA A 22 13.64 -3.52 -7.47
N ARG A 23 13.90 -2.23 -7.19
CA ARG A 23 15.12 -1.80 -6.47
C ARG A 23 15.17 -2.40 -5.07
N SER A 24 14.08 -2.24 -4.30
CA SER A 24 13.99 -2.75 -2.92
C SER A 24 14.16 -4.26 -2.86
N ASN A 25 13.56 -5.01 -3.80
CA ASN A 25 13.73 -6.46 -3.87
C ASN A 25 15.17 -6.85 -4.25
N LYS A 26 15.80 -6.14 -5.19
CA LYS A 26 17.19 -6.40 -5.57
C LYS A 26 18.17 -6.16 -4.42
N GLU A 27 17.94 -5.11 -3.64
CA GLU A 27 18.84 -4.68 -2.56
C GLU A 27 18.64 -5.53 -1.30
N PHE A 28 17.39 -5.80 -0.90
CA PHE A 28 17.06 -6.42 0.39
C PHE A 28 16.52 -7.84 0.29
N ARG A 29 16.32 -8.37 -0.93
CA ARG A 29 15.84 -9.74 -1.17
C ARG A 29 14.52 -10.05 -0.45
N LEU A 30 13.61 -9.08 -0.44
CA LEU A 30 12.32 -9.18 0.26
C LEU A 30 11.50 -10.39 -0.22
N GLY A 31 11.58 -10.71 -1.52
CA GLY A 31 10.90 -11.85 -2.13
C GLY A 31 11.52 -13.21 -1.81
N ASP A 32 12.76 -13.26 -1.32
CA ASP A 32 13.46 -14.50 -0.96
C ASP A 32 13.18 -14.92 0.51
N CYS A 33 12.57 -14.02 1.29
CA CYS A 33 12.24 -14.27 2.68
C CYS A 33 11.03 -15.20 2.78
N SER A 34 11.17 -16.28 3.55
CA SER A 34 10.13 -17.31 3.69
C SER A 34 8.98 -16.88 4.60
N ARG A 35 9.17 -15.83 5.40
CA ARG A 35 8.18 -15.32 6.34
C ARG A 35 8.21 -13.80 6.40
N TYR A 36 7.04 -13.21 6.61
CA TYR A 36 6.89 -11.82 6.98
C TYR A 36 5.99 -11.72 8.22
N ASP A 37 6.23 -10.72 9.05
CA ASP A 37 5.42 -10.42 10.24
C ASP A 37 5.28 -8.90 10.36
N TYR A 38 4.04 -8.39 10.35
CA TYR A 38 3.79 -6.98 10.65
C TYR A 38 3.38 -6.82 12.11
N ASP A 39 3.84 -5.75 12.73
CA ASP A 39 3.43 -5.30 14.06
C ASP A 39 2.79 -3.91 13.89
N LEU A 40 1.46 -3.84 13.99
CA LEU A 40 0.71 -2.60 13.85
C LEU A 40 0.86 -1.69 15.08
N THR A 41 1.34 -2.21 16.21
CA THR A 41 1.63 -1.41 17.40
C THR A 41 2.98 -0.72 17.23
N ALA A 42 4.00 -1.45 16.78
CA ALA A 42 5.32 -0.91 16.51
C ALA A 42 5.40 -0.12 15.18
N GLY A 43 4.45 -0.35 14.27
CA GLY A 43 4.46 0.26 12.94
C GLY A 43 5.57 -0.31 12.05
N THR A 44 5.85 -1.61 12.18
CA THR A 44 6.94 -2.26 11.46
C THR A 44 6.49 -3.49 10.71
N LEU A 45 7.19 -3.80 9.62
CA LEU A 45 7.11 -5.08 8.92
C LEU A 45 8.51 -5.72 8.92
N LEU A 46 8.56 -6.98 9.32
CA LEU A 46 9.77 -7.78 9.44
C LEU A 46 9.74 -8.87 8.37
N PHE A 47 10.86 -9.05 7.68
CA PHE A 47 11.07 -10.17 6.77
C PHE A 47 12.11 -11.11 7.37
N SER A 48 11.77 -12.40 7.42
CA SER A 48 12.60 -13.43 8.03
C SER A 48 12.91 -14.54 7.05
N GLN A 49 14.13 -15.09 7.18
CA GLN A 49 14.58 -16.28 6.48
C GLN A 49 15.16 -17.25 7.50
N ASP A 50 14.77 -18.52 7.44
CA ASP A 50 15.18 -19.57 8.38
C ASP A 50 14.96 -19.18 9.86
N ARG A 51 13.83 -18.50 10.13
CA ARG A 51 13.44 -17.95 11.46
C ARG A 51 14.35 -16.85 12.00
N VAL A 52 15.23 -16.29 11.18
CA VAL A 52 16.07 -15.14 11.52
C VAL A 52 15.56 -13.92 10.79
N ALA A 53 15.29 -12.83 11.53
CA ALA A 53 14.95 -11.55 10.93
C ALA A 53 16.10 -11.07 10.04
N LYS A 54 15.80 -10.69 8.80
CA LYS A 54 16.76 -10.20 7.81
C LYS A 54 16.53 -8.76 7.48
N VAL A 55 15.28 -8.32 7.40
CA VAL A 55 14.95 -6.94 7.02
C VAL A 55 13.85 -6.43 7.94
N VAL A 56 13.97 -5.18 8.35
CA VAL A 56 12.95 -4.43 9.08
C VAL A 56 12.62 -3.15 8.32
N THR A 57 11.34 -2.80 8.27
CA THR A 57 10.82 -1.63 7.57
C THR A 57 9.76 -0.98 8.44
N GLU A 58 9.79 0.35 8.55
CA GLU A 58 8.66 1.12 9.07
C GLU A 58 7.57 1.20 8.01
N ILE A 59 6.31 1.14 8.44
CA ILE A 59 5.17 1.06 7.53
C ILE A 59 4.13 2.16 7.76
N GLN A 60 3.36 2.42 6.72
CA GLN A 60 2.04 3.06 6.78
C GLN A 60 1.04 2.15 6.08
N ILE A 61 -0.20 2.10 6.57
CA ILE A 61 -1.23 1.26 5.98
C ILE A 61 -1.88 2.04 4.83
N VAL A 62 -1.93 1.44 3.66
CA VAL A 62 -2.59 2.03 2.49
C VAL A 62 -4.09 1.74 2.54
N GLY A 63 -4.42 0.46 2.63
CA GLY A 63 -5.80 -0.01 2.59
C GLY A 63 -5.87 -1.49 2.27
N SER A 64 -7.07 -1.95 1.93
CA SER A 64 -7.31 -3.33 1.60
C SER A 64 -8.37 -3.52 0.55
N THR A 65 -8.25 -4.61 -0.22
CA THR A 65 -9.36 -5.12 -1.02
C THR A 65 -10.12 -6.20 -0.24
N SER A 66 -11.41 -6.31 -0.50
CA SER A 66 -12.28 -7.39 -0.02
C SER A 66 -12.95 -8.06 -1.21
N THR A 67 -12.67 -9.36 -1.41
CA THR A 67 -13.33 -10.14 -2.46
C THR A 67 -14.80 -10.34 -2.17
N GLU A 68 -15.17 -10.56 -0.90
CA GLU A 68 -16.57 -10.69 -0.47
C GLU A 68 -17.38 -9.42 -0.74
N ALA A 69 -16.82 -8.26 -0.40
CA ALA A 69 -17.52 -6.97 -0.57
C ALA A 69 -17.34 -6.36 -1.97
N GLY A 70 -16.49 -6.93 -2.83
CA GLY A 70 -16.26 -6.44 -4.19
C GLY A 70 -15.63 -5.05 -4.25
N ASN A 71 -14.83 -4.64 -3.25
CA ASN A 71 -14.32 -3.27 -3.17
C ASN A 71 -12.91 -3.14 -2.57
N TRP A 72 -12.32 -1.97 -2.79
CA TRP A 72 -11.22 -1.41 -2.03
C TRP A 72 -11.75 -0.54 -0.88
N LEU A 73 -11.08 -0.59 0.26
CA LEU A 73 -11.28 0.29 1.41
C LEU A 73 -9.95 0.96 1.77
N TRP A 74 -9.94 2.29 1.80
CA TRP A 74 -8.82 3.06 2.29
C TRP A 74 -8.61 2.90 3.80
N ALA A 75 -7.35 2.83 4.23
CA ALA A 75 -7.02 2.67 5.64
C ALA A 75 -7.54 3.83 6.52
N TRP A 76 -7.53 5.06 6.00
CA TRP A 76 -8.04 6.22 6.74
C TRP A 76 -9.54 6.13 7.07
N ALA A 77 -10.29 5.31 6.34
CA ALA A 77 -11.72 5.09 6.56
C ALA A 77 -12.01 3.90 7.50
N ASN A 78 -10.98 3.15 7.90
CA ASN A 78 -11.12 2.01 8.80
C ASN A 78 -10.74 2.40 10.24
N SER A 79 -11.77 2.63 11.07
CA SER A 79 -11.61 3.04 12.47
C SER A 79 -10.97 1.99 13.38
N SER A 80 -10.87 0.73 12.93
CA SER A 80 -10.23 -0.36 13.67
C SER A 80 -8.71 -0.36 13.53
N LEU A 81 -8.14 0.47 12.66
CA LEU A 81 -6.69 0.55 12.45
C LEU A 81 -6.03 1.60 13.35
N PRO A 82 -4.78 1.38 13.81
CA PRO A 82 -4.05 2.35 14.63
C PRO A 82 -3.84 3.67 13.90
N SER A 83 -4.22 4.77 14.53
CA SER A 83 -4.27 6.09 13.90
C SER A 83 -2.92 6.63 13.44
N GLU A 84 -1.85 6.15 14.08
CA GLU A 84 -0.44 6.43 13.85
C GLU A 84 0.05 5.87 12.51
N LEU A 85 -0.61 4.83 11.99
CA LEU A 85 -0.28 4.21 10.71
C LEU A 85 -1.13 4.71 9.54
N LEU A 86 -1.92 5.76 9.78
CA LEU A 86 -2.87 6.32 8.80
C LEU A 86 -2.49 7.73 8.35
N SER A 87 -1.36 8.30 8.80
CA SER A 87 -1.00 9.68 8.47
C SER A 87 -0.90 9.89 6.96
N ASP A 88 -0.26 8.94 6.28
CA ASP A 88 -0.02 9.04 4.84
C ASP A 88 -1.31 8.75 4.05
N ALA A 89 -2.15 7.82 4.50
CA ALA A 89 -3.47 7.59 3.91
C ALA A 89 -4.36 8.85 4.02
N LYS A 90 -4.31 9.59 5.14
CA LYS A 90 -5.02 10.86 5.32
C LYS A 90 -4.49 11.97 4.41
N LEU A 91 -3.18 11.98 4.09
CA LEU A 91 -2.61 12.89 3.09
C LEU A 91 -3.15 12.59 1.69
N VAL A 92 -3.29 11.31 1.33
CA VAL A 92 -3.90 10.91 0.05
C VAL A 92 -5.35 11.38 -0.04
N ARG A 93 -6.13 11.20 1.03
CA ARG A 93 -7.50 11.73 1.10
C ARG A 93 -7.53 13.24 0.86
N SER A 94 -6.68 13.98 1.57
CA SER A 94 -6.60 15.44 1.45
C SER A 94 -6.23 15.85 0.03
N PHE A 95 -5.31 15.13 -0.62
CA PHE A 95 -4.94 15.34 -2.02
C PHE A 95 -6.13 15.08 -2.96
N GLY A 96 -6.89 14.00 -2.72
CA GLY A 96 -8.09 13.69 -3.47
C GLY A 96 -9.16 14.78 -3.36
N GLU A 97 -9.44 15.24 -2.14
CA GLU A 97 -10.40 16.31 -1.86
C GLU A 97 -9.99 17.62 -2.54
N GLN A 98 -8.71 18.00 -2.49
CA GLN A 98 -8.20 19.23 -3.08
C GLN A 98 -8.26 19.24 -4.61
N ASN A 99 -8.13 18.07 -5.24
CA ASN A 99 -8.08 17.94 -6.69
C ASN A 99 -9.38 17.39 -7.30
N GLY A 100 -10.40 17.07 -6.50
CA GLY A 100 -11.65 16.50 -6.99
C GLY A 100 -11.50 15.08 -7.55
N ILE A 101 -10.68 14.25 -6.91
CA ILE A 101 -10.42 12.86 -7.30
C ILE A 101 -11.13 11.92 -6.32
N ASP A 102 -12.30 11.43 -6.73
CA ASP A 102 -13.19 10.66 -5.86
C ASP A 102 -12.56 9.34 -5.39
N GLU A 103 -11.80 8.63 -6.21
CA GLU A 103 -11.17 7.35 -5.81
C GLU A 103 -10.12 7.50 -4.69
N LEU A 104 -9.65 8.73 -4.43
CA LEU A 104 -8.74 9.05 -3.32
C LEU A 104 -9.48 9.67 -2.13
N ALA A 105 -10.56 10.43 -2.39
CA ALA A 105 -11.32 11.16 -1.39
C ALA A 105 -12.41 10.32 -0.71
N GLN A 106 -12.96 9.32 -1.41
CA GLN A 106 -14.00 8.44 -0.90
C GLN A 106 -13.39 7.24 -0.17
N ALA A 107 -14.12 6.73 0.82
CA ALA A 107 -13.66 5.59 1.63
C ALA A 107 -13.45 4.33 0.78
N TYR A 108 -14.32 4.13 -0.20
CA TYR A 108 -14.37 2.95 -1.04
C TYR A 108 -14.06 3.30 -2.50
N ALA A 109 -13.39 2.38 -3.17
CA ALA A 109 -13.21 2.40 -4.62
C ALA A 109 -13.52 1.02 -5.20
N THR A 110 -13.96 1.00 -6.45
CA THR A 110 -14.28 -0.22 -7.19
C THR A 110 -13.77 -0.09 -8.62
N ASP A 111 -13.52 -1.21 -9.27
CA ASP A 111 -13.27 -1.26 -10.70
C ASP A 111 -14.46 -1.91 -11.42
N ALA A 112 -14.76 -1.44 -12.63
CA ALA A 112 -15.92 -1.90 -13.40
C ALA A 112 -15.83 -3.38 -13.79
N ASP A 113 -14.62 -3.91 -13.94
CA ASP A 113 -14.35 -5.31 -14.29
C ASP A 113 -14.10 -6.19 -13.06
N ASN A 114 -14.38 -5.67 -11.85
CA ASN A 114 -14.06 -6.31 -10.57
C ASN A 114 -12.56 -6.68 -10.44
N ALA A 115 -11.68 -5.96 -11.12
CA ALA A 115 -10.23 -6.17 -11.05
C ALA A 115 -9.64 -5.56 -9.77
N LEU A 116 -10.09 -6.00 -8.59
CA LEU A 116 -9.75 -5.40 -7.30
C LEU A 116 -8.25 -5.38 -7.03
N GLU A 117 -7.52 -6.41 -7.45
CA GLU A 117 -6.06 -6.41 -7.31
C GLU A 117 -5.41 -5.25 -8.06
N VAL A 118 -5.91 -4.94 -9.27
CA VAL A 118 -5.44 -3.80 -10.07
C VAL A 118 -5.69 -2.51 -9.28
N VAL A 119 -6.92 -2.28 -8.81
CA VAL A 119 -7.26 -1.12 -7.96
C VAL A 119 -6.33 -0.99 -6.77
N GLY A 120 -6.08 -2.09 -6.06
CA GLY A 120 -5.21 -2.09 -4.89
C GLY A 120 -3.78 -1.67 -5.23
N TRP A 121 -3.23 -2.11 -6.35
CA TRP A 121 -1.91 -1.68 -6.81
C TRP A 121 -1.89 -0.23 -7.31
N GLU A 122 -2.89 0.20 -8.07
CA GLU A 122 -3.00 1.57 -8.58
C GLU A 122 -3.05 2.60 -7.44
N LEU A 123 -3.97 2.40 -6.48
CA LEU A 123 -4.16 3.32 -5.36
C LEU A 123 -2.96 3.30 -4.40
N SER A 124 -2.32 2.15 -4.22
CA SER A 124 -1.06 2.06 -3.46
C SER A 124 0.08 2.79 -4.16
N ALA A 125 0.16 2.75 -5.50
CA ALA A 125 1.16 3.50 -6.26
C ALA A 125 0.97 5.01 -6.10
N VAL A 126 -0.27 5.48 -6.14
CA VAL A 126 -0.62 6.89 -5.89
C VAL A 126 -0.15 7.32 -4.50
N MET A 127 -0.45 6.54 -3.46
CA MET A 127 0.01 6.83 -2.10
C MET A 127 1.54 6.87 -2.01
N ALA A 128 2.23 5.90 -2.63
CA ALA A 128 3.69 5.85 -2.66
C ALA A 128 4.31 7.06 -3.37
N ARG A 129 3.65 7.60 -4.40
CA ARG A 129 4.08 8.83 -5.08
C ARG A 129 3.87 10.07 -4.20
N ILE A 130 2.67 10.24 -3.62
CA ILE A 130 2.32 11.41 -2.79
C ILE A 130 3.21 11.47 -1.54
N CYS A 131 3.42 10.33 -0.87
CA CYS A 131 4.05 10.25 0.44
C CYS A 131 5.52 9.83 0.38
N ASN A 132 6.10 9.81 -0.82
CA ASN A 132 7.47 9.40 -1.12
C ASN A 132 7.85 8.03 -0.49
N GLY A 133 6.96 7.05 -0.58
CA GLY A 133 7.21 5.69 -0.10
C GLY A 133 8.31 4.99 -0.89
N LEU A 134 9.02 4.04 -0.27
CA LEU A 134 10.12 3.28 -0.89
C LEU A 134 9.65 2.02 -1.62
N GLY A 135 8.39 1.64 -1.42
CA GLY A 135 7.77 0.50 -2.05
C GLY A 135 6.41 0.19 -1.43
N ILE A 136 5.72 -0.77 -2.01
CA ILE A 136 4.47 -1.31 -1.50
C ILE A 136 4.63 -2.81 -1.33
N TYR A 137 4.27 -3.32 -0.16
CA TYR A 137 4.12 -4.73 0.12
C TYR A 137 2.65 -5.10 0.23
N ARG A 138 2.22 -6.06 -0.58
CA ARG A 138 0.90 -6.69 -0.48
C ARG A 138 1.04 -7.95 0.37
N CYS A 139 0.46 -7.97 1.57
CA CYS A 139 0.47 -9.13 2.43
C CYS A 139 -0.25 -10.31 1.74
N PRO A 140 0.44 -11.42 1.43
CA PRO A 140 -0.19 -12.58 0.81
C PRO A 140 -1.07 -13.32 1.82
N ASN A 141 -2.17 -13.92 1.33
CA ASN A 141 -3.03 -14.85 2.07
C ASN A 141 -3.88 -14.23 3.19
N ARG A 142 -4.86 -13.39 2.82
CA ARG A 142 -6.02 -13.18 3.69
C ARG A 142 -7.05 -14.28 3.44
N GLU A 143 -7.73 -14.73 4.49
CA GLU A 143 -8.77 -15.78 4.41
C GLU A 143 -9.93 -15.39 3.47
N ASP A 144 -10.20 -14.10 3.31
CA ASP A 144 -11.21 -13.54 2.41
C ASP A 144 -10.75 -13.40 0.95
N GLY A 145 -9.52 -13.81 0.62
CA GLY A 145 -8.92 -13.64 -0.71
C GLY A 145 -8.55 -12.19 -1.07
N GLY A 146 -8.80 -11.24 -0.17
CA GLY A 146 -8.46 -9.83 -0.33
C GLY A 146 -6.95 -9.56 -0.15
N GLY A 147 -6.52 -8.36 -0.48
CA GLY A 147 -5.17 -7.87 -0.27
C GLY A 147 -5.11 -6.85 0.87
N PHE A 148 -4.06 -6.90 1.68
CA PHE A 148 -3.72 -5.83 2.62
C PHE A 148 -2.41 -5.17 2.19
N TYR A 149 -2.44 -3.85 1.99
CA TYR A 149 -1.37 -3.13 1.32
C TYR A 149 -0.67 -2.20 2.32
N LEU A 150 0.64 -2.38 2.43
CA LEU A 150 1.52 -1.65 3.32
C LEU A 150 2.54 -0.86 2.52
N MET A 151 2.68 0.42 2.83
CA MET A 151 3.73 1.26 2.24
C MET A 151 4.97 1.22 3.11
N LEU A 152 6.13 0.98 2.48
CA LEU A 152 7.43 0.91 3.12
C LEU A 152 8.01 2.32 3.25
N LYS A 153 8.24 2.81 4.47
CA LYS A 153 8.80 4.14 4.76
C LYS A 153 10.32 4.11 4.88
N SER A 154 10.86 3.04 5.42
CA SER A 154 12.29 2.74 5.53
C SER A 154 12.52 1.27 5.19
N ILE A 155 13.74 0.88 4.79
CA ILE A 155 14.09 -0.53 4.59
C ILE A 155 15.51 -0.72 5.08
N ASN A 156 15.71 -1.55 6.09
CA ASN A 156 16.99 -1.75 6.75
C ASN A 156 17.26 -3.24 6.97
N TRP A 157 18.51 -3.66 6.83
CA TRP A 157 18.92 -4.99 7.31
C TRP A 157 18.74 -5.07 8.83
N ALA A 158 18.17 -6.18 9.31
CA ALA A 158 18.15 -6.50 10.72
C ALA A 158 19.59 -6.76 11.19
N SER A 159 19.95 -6.19 12.34
CA SER A 159 21.28 -6.34 12.96
C SER A 159 21.40 -7.64 13.76
#